data_AF-A0A3A6PIM8-F1
#
_entry.id   AF-A0A3A6PIM8-F1
#
_cell.length_a   1.000
_cell.length_b   1.000
_cell.length_c   1.000
_cell.angle_alpha   90.00
_cell.angle_beta   90.00
_cell.angle_gamma   90.00
#
_symmetry.space_group_name_H-M   'P 1'
#
loop_
_entity.id
_entity.type
_entity.pdbx_description
1 polymer ?
#
loop_
_entity_poly.entity_id
_entity_poly.type
_entity_poly.pdbx_seq_one_letter_code
_entity_poly.pdbx_strand_id
1 'polypeptide(L)'
;MLTDTLSAHILLDKYEVKHHREIGPIYFPKELSNLDKETIINNYIDSEDPNLNYLRLIANIQSSKDKLEILPKTILRSKRKAEEQEKVLFGENSGIPMETSVGFSGTQDEEVIMSHKEHSLTITYSSKWIENNSDYATLLNNFIYLFEFVDLQMRCTHVNKTSEMGVFERFLSTTSQNAYNVGFAFEQKNALSLLQMAGYYNHLFRNGIRLEEVIEWFFENYLSNEFDAHNFKVKLPSIDSTYLEKCTSIMPGLESVLKQFDLFVEEGNIDFELLEIRSEHLIYKNISSLVDKKFVYGIGQEFETVMFLLFSDQSGLGFYHKTGESYSNLYKLLLEKELKINEVRDYNLSNIRWLIERKYLLINKDESIVFYDRHLIVILYDLYKNDMAVYWKYSNHSRSILEELKIKNVVEFESTLFSRPEQDYMNYILNKSKFNNGLDLRNRYSHTQPNCGGDEGLHYQNYFIFLRLFIITLIKINDDFCTSAEIKNLNE
;
A
#
# COMPACT_ATOMS: atom_id res chain seq x y z
N MET A 1 19.75 -36.80 2.77
CA MET A 1 19.24 -35.49 3.23
C MET A 1 19.83 -34.34 2.43
N LEU A 2 21.16 -34.15 2.38
CA LEU A 2 21.75 -32.98 1.68
C LEU A 2 21.47 -32.89 0.16
N THR A 3 21.17 -34.00 -0.50
CA THR A 3 20.88 -34.08 -1.94
C THR A 3 19.39 -34.18 -2.27
N ASP A 4 18.52 -34.25 -1.26
CA ASP A 4 17.07 -34.37 -1.44
C ASP A 4 16.47 -32.96 -1.60
N THR A 5 15.75 -32.73 -2.70
CA THR A 5 15.08 -31.45 -2.98
C THR A 5 14.05 -31.11 -1.91
N LEU A 6 13.46 -32.11 -1.24
CA LEU A 6 12.52 -31.91 -0.14
C LEU A 6 13.16 -31.21 1.06
N SER A 7 14.46 -31.41 1.30
CA SER A 7 15.17 -30.76 2.41
C SER A 7 15.18 -29.23 2.27
N ALA A 8 15.26 -28.71 1.04
CA ALA A 8 15.20 -27.28 0.79
C ALA A 8 13.81 -26.71 1.06
N HIS A 9 12.74 -27.43 0.67
CA HIS A 9 11.37 -27.01 0.98
C HIS A 9 11.15 -26.91 2.50
N ILE A 10 11.60 -27.89 3.29
CA ILE A 10 11.44 -27.85 4.75
C ILE A 10 12.23 -26.68 5.37
N LEU A 11 13.42 -26.37 4.87
CA LEU A 11 14.21 -25.20 5.31
C LEU A 11 13.46 -23.90 5.01
N LEU A 12 12.95 -23.75 3.80
CA LEU A 12 12.22 -22.56 3.37
C LEU A 12 10.88 -22.43 4.11
N ASP A 13 10.16 -23.54 4.33
CA ASP A 13 8.92 -23.57 5.12
C ASP A 13 9.14 -23.09 6.54
N LYS A 14 10.28 -23.41 7.17
CA LYS A 14 10.55 -22.93 8.53
C LYS A 14 10.94 -21.45 8.57
N TYR A 15 11.79 -21.00 7.65
CA TYR A 15 12.48 -19.71 7.80
C TYR A 15 11.98 -18.60 6.89
N GLU A 16 11.31 -18.92 5.78
CA GLU A 16 11.04 -17.97 4.71
C GLU A 16 9.58 -17.95 4.25
N VAL A 17 8.93 -19.09 4.07
CA VAL A 17 7.56 -19.18 3.53
C VAL A 17 6.54 -18.59 4.50
N LYS A 18 5.61 -17.80 3.98
CA LYS A 18 4.44 -17.32 4.70
C LYS A 18 3.39 -18.43 4.82
N HIS A 19 2.98 -18.74 6.04
CA HIS A 19 1.91 -19.70 6.31
C HIS A 19 0.59 -18.98 6.62
N HIS A 20 -0.48 -19.38 5.95
CA HIS A 20 -1.84 -18.85 6.18
C HIS A 20 -2.61 -19.62 7.27
N ARG A 21 -2.03 -20.72 7.75
CA ARG A 21 -2.55 -21.54 8.84
C ARG A 21 -1.45 -21.73 9.86
N GLU A 22 -1.82 -21.92 11.12
CA GLU A 22 -0.87 -22.37 12.12
C GLU A 22 -0.30 -23.72 11.70
N ILE A 23 1.01 -23.74 11.48
CA ILE A 23 1.77 -24.97 11.24
C ILE A 23 2.41 -25.44 12.54
N GLY A 24 2.49 -26.77 12.70
CA GLY A 24 3.23 -27.35 13.81
C GLY A 24 4.71 -26.93 13.77
N PRO A 25 5.38 -26.81 14.94
CA PRO A 25 6.76 -26.37 14.99
C PRO A 25 7.70 -27.33 14.25
N ILE A 26 8.55 -26.78 13.36
CA ILE A 26 9.57 -27.54 12.63
C ILE A 26 10.88 -27.50 13.43
N TYR A 27 11.37 -28.67 13.83
CA TYR A 27 12.65 -28.82 14.54
C TYR A 27 13.73 -29.39 13.63
N PHE A 28 14.93 -28.82 13.69
CA PHE A 28 16.10 -29.31 12.97
C PHE A 28 17.13 -29.90 13.95
N PRO A 29 17.89 -30.93 13.54
CA PRO A 29 19.02 -31.44 14.33
C PRO A 29 20.02 -30.32 14.65
N LYS A 30 20.62 -30.35 15.85
CA LYS A 30 21.60 -29.33 16.27
C LYS A 30 22.90 -29.40 15.47
N GLU A 31 23.14 -30.56 14.86
CA GLU A 31 24.28 -30.86 14.00
C GLU A 31 24.17 -30.20 12.62
N LEU A 32 22.97 -29.72 12.23
CA LEU A 32 22.77 -29.06 10.94
C LEU A 32 23.39 -27.65 10.95
N SER A 33 24.60 -27.55 10.41
CA SER A 33 25.36 -26.31 10.37
C SER A 33 24.80 -25.32 9.32
N ASN A 34 25.20 -24.05 9.39
CA ASN A 34 24.85 -23.07 8.36
C ASN A 34 25.44 -23.45 6.98
N LEU A 35 26.62 -24.08 6.95
CA LEU A 35 27.22 -24.61 5.72
C LEU A 35 26.35 -25.73 5.11
N ASP A 36 25.80 -26.61 5.94
CA ASP A 36 24.91 -27.69 5.48
C ASP A 36 23.62 -27.12 4.90
N LYS A 37 23.02 -26.12 5.56
CA LYS A 37 21.83 -25.41 5.06
C LYS A 37 22.10 -24.76 3.70
N GLU A 38 23.21 -24.04 3.58
CA GLU A 38 23.60 -23.41 2.30
C GLU A 38 23.87 -24.46 1.22
N THR A 39 24.46 -25.61 1.58
CA THR A 39 24.68 -26.73 0.66
C THR A 39 23.35 -27.31 0.15
N ILE A 40 22.37 -27.50 1.03
CA ILE A 40 21.01 -27.94 0.65
C ILE A 40 20.38 -26.98 -0.38
N ILE A 41 20.49 -25.66 -0.13
CA ILE A 41 19.94 -24.64 -1.03
C ILE A 41 20.67 -24.65 -2.38
N ASN A 42 22.00 -24.74 -2.40
CA ASN A 42 22.75 -24.82 -3.66
C ASN A 42 22.39 -26.08 -4.45
N ASN A 43 22.28 -27.24 -3.79
CA ASN A 43 21.86 -28.49 -4.44
C ASN A 43 20.44 -28.40 -5.00
N TYR A 44 19.53 -27.70 -4.33
CA TYR A 44 18.19 -27.42 -4.84
C TYR A 44 18.25 -26.54 -6.09
N ILE A 45 19.01 -25.44 -6.05
CA ILE A 45 19.21 -24.58 -7.22
C ILE A 45 19.80 -25.40 -8.37
N ASP A 46 20.71 -26.35 -8.12
CA ASP A 46 21.35 -27.16 -9.15
C ASP A 46 20.52 -28.37 -9.62
N SER A 47 19.36 -28.62 -9.02
CA SER A 47 18.47 -29.71 -9.43
C SER A 47 17.98 -29.54 -10.88
N GLU A 48 17.49 -30.63 -11.47
CA GLU A 48 17.06 -30.67 -12.86
C GLU A 48 15.86 -29.74 -13.12
N ASP A 49 14.86 -29.78 -12.23
CA ASP A 49 13.62 -28.99 -12.34
C ASP A 49 13.23 -28.36 -10.98
N PRO A 50 13.99 -27.34 -10.50
CA PRO A 50 13.60 -26.61 -9.29
C PRO A 50 12.34 -25.80 -9.56
N ASN A 51 11.47 -25.73 -8.57
CA ASN A 51 10.24 -24.97 -8.69
C ASN A 51 10.53 -23.45 -8.66
N LEU A 52 10.02 -22.74 -9.67
CA LEU A 52 10.24 -21.30 -9.85
C LEU A 52 9.88 -20.47 -8.61
N ASN A 53 8.80 -20.80 -7.88
CA ASN A 53 8.38 -20.03 -6.71
C ASN A 53 9.41 -20.12 -5.58
N TYR A 54 9.99 -21.29 -5.35
CA TYR A 54 11.06 -21.45 -4.36
C TYR A 54 12.37 -20.80 -4.81
N LEU A 55 12.70 -20.80 -6.10
CA LEU A 55 13.83 -20.03 -6.61
C LEU A 55 13.66 -18.52 -6.37
N ARG A 56 12.44 -18.00 -6.58
CA ARG A 56 12.08 -16.60 -6.29
C ARG A 56 12.16 -16.28 -4.80
N LEU A 57 11.75 -17.21 -3.92
CA LEU A 57 11.95 -17.05 -2.48
C LEU A 57 13.44 -16.95 -2.15
N ILE A 58 14.25 -17.92 -2.59
CA ILE A 58 15.70 -17.95 -2.33
C ILE A 58 16.39 -16.68 -2.84
N ALA A 59 15.98 -16.16 -4.00
CA ALA A 59 16.52 -14.95 -4.59
C ALA A 59 16.24 -13.67 -3.76
N ASN A 60 15.27 -13.72 -2.84
CA ASN A 60 14.89 -12.59 -1.99
C ASN A 60 15.20 -12.80 -0.51
N ILE A 61 15.88 -13.88 -0.11
CA ILE A 61 16.18 -14.13 1.30
C ILE A 61 17.08 -13.03 1.88
N GLN A 62 16.65 -12.48 3.02
CA GLN A 62 17.52 -11.65 3.86
C GLN A 62 18.41 -12.56 4.71
N SER A 63 19.67 -12.68 4.29
CA SER A 63 20.66 -13.53 4.96
C SER A 63 20.81 -13.13 6.44
N SER A 64 20.67 -14.11 7.35
CA SER A 64 20.73 -13.89 8.79
C SER A 64 21.37 -15.08 9.49
N LYS A 65 22.34 -14.81 10.37
CA LYS A 65 23.04 -15.84 11.16
C LYS A 65 22.10 -16.64 12.07
N ASP A 66 21.07 -15.99 12.59
CA ASP A 66 20.11 -16.57 13.53
C ASP A 66 19.01 -17.39 12.84
N LYS A 67 18.85 -17.21 11.52
CA LYS A 67 17.86 -17.93 10.70
C LYS A 67 18.56 -18.79 9.65
N LEU A 68 18.73 -18.22 8.46
CA LEU A 68 19.30 -18.86 7.28
C LEU A 68 20.38 -17.95 6.70
N GLU A 69 21.63 -18.36 6.86
CA GLU A 69 22.80 -17.66 6.35
C GLU A 69 23.09 -18.16 4.93
N ILE A 70 22.94 -17.27 3.94
CA ILE A 70 23.17 -17.55 2.52
C ILE A 70 24.16 -16.51 1.98
N LEU A 71 25.15 -16.97 1.22
CA LEU A 71 26.12 -16.07 0.59
C LEU A 71 25.49 -15.34 -0.61
N PRO A 72 25.90 -14.08 -0.89
CA PRO A 72 25.39 -13.31 -2.03
C PRO A 72 25.51 -14.03 -3.38
N LYS A 73 26.56 -14.85 -3.55
CA LYS A 73 26.75 -15.67 -4.77
C LYS A 73 25.62 -16.69 -4.97
N THR A 74 25.09 -17.27 -3.90
CA THR A 74 24.01 -18.26 -3.97
C THR A 74 22.67 -17.60 -4.28
N ILE A 75 22.41 -16.42 -3.71
CA ILE A 75 21.26 -15.58 -4.06
C ILE A 75 21.29 -15.23 -5.56
N LEU A 76 22.45 -14.78 -6.07
CA LEU A 76 22.62 -14.44 -7.48
C LEU A 76 22.39 -15.65 -8.41
N ARG A 77 22.86 -16.84 -8.02
CA ARG A 77 22.61 -18.08 -8.79
C ARG A 77 21.13 -18.40 -8.86
N SER A 78 20.41 -18.33 -7.73
CA SER A 78 18.96 -18.55 -7.71
C SER A 78 18.22 -17.55 -8.59
N LYS A 79 18.60 -16.28 -8.51
CA LYS A 79 18.01 -15.21 -9.34
C LYS A 79 18.18 -15.49 -10.83
N ARG A 80 19.40 -15.82 -11.27
CA ARG A 80 19.69 -16.14 -12.68
C ARG A 80 18.92 -17.36 -13.16
N LYS A 81 18.80 -18.41 -12.33
CA LYS A 81 18.07 -19.62 -12.69
C LYS A 81 16.55 -19.38 -12.77
N ALA A 82 16.01 -18.55 -11.88
CA ALA A 82 14.61 -18.11 -11.96
C ALA A 82 14.34 -17.33 -13.26
N GLU A 83 15.20 -16.37 -13.60
CA GLU A 83 15.11 -15.60 -14.86
C GLU A 83 15.20 -16.48 -16.12
N GLU A 84 16.02 -17.53 -16.08
CA GLU A 84 16.12 -18.52 -17.16
C GLU A 84 14.82 -19.32 -17.32
N GLN A 85 14.29 -19.87 -16.22
CA GLN A 85 13.02 -20.62 -16.25
C GLN A 85 11.84 -19.74 -16.68
N GLU A 86 11.77 -18.49 -16.24
CA GLU A 86 10.74 -17.54 -16.66
C GLU A 86 10.77 -17.30 -18.16
N LYS A 87 11.95 -17.10 -18.75
CA LYS A 87 12.10 -16.92 -20.20
C LYS A 87 11.61 -18.14 -20.98
N VAL A 88 11.83 -19.35 -20.46
CA VAL A 88 11.36 -20.58 -21.09
C VAL A 88 9.84 -20.71 -20.97
N LEU A 89 9.28 -20.49 -19.78
CA LEU A 89 7.85 -20.63 -19.50
C LEU A 89 6.99 -19.61 -20.26
N PHE A 90 7.49 -18.37 -20.40
CA PHE A 90 6.76 -17.25 -20.98
C PHE A 90 7.27 -16.83 -22.37
N GLY A 91 8.17 -17.60 -23.00
CA GLY A 91 8.77 -17.27 -24.29
C GLY A 91 7.79 -17.14 -25.46
N GLU A 92 6.60 -17.77 -25.36
CA GLU A 92 5.53 -17.67 -26.36
C GLU A 92 4.46 -16.61 -26.00
N ASN A 93 4.69 -15.75 -25.00
CA ASN A 93 3.67 -14.84 -24.46
C ASN A 93 2.37 -15.57 -24.05
N SER A 94 2.51 -16.78 -23.50
CA SER A 94 1.42 -17.68 -23.07
C SER A 94 0.59 -17.15 -21.88
N GLY A 95 0.90 -15.96 -21.37
CA GLY A 95 0.18 -15.30 -20.29
C GLY A 95 -1.10 -14.58 -20.75
N ILE A 96 -1.88 -14.09 -19.79
CA ILE A 96 -3.04 -13.22 -20.08
C ILE A 96 -2.52 -11.81 -20.33
N PRO A 97 -2.69 -11.23 -21.54
CA PRO A 97 -2.23 -9.88 -21.82
C PRO A 97 -3.04 -8.88 -21.01
N MET A 98 -2.32 -7.94 -20.40
CA MET A 98 -2.84 -6.88 -19.55
C MET A 98 -2.32 -5.56 -20.11
N GLU A 99 -3.22 -4.67 -20.50
CA GLU A 99 -2.85 -3.37 -21.07
C GLU A 99 -3.31 -2.25 -20.15
N THR A 100 -2.43 -1.29 -19.90
CA THR A 100 -2.77 -0.03 -19.23
C THR A 100 -2.21 1.10 -20.06
N SER A 101 -3.10 1.99 -20.51
CA SER A 101 -2.75 3.06 -21.45
C SER A 101 -3.29 4.39 -20.94
N VAL A 102 -2.43 5.40 -20.92
CA VAL A 102 -2.76 6.78 -20.54
C VAL A 102 -2.53 7.70 -21.73
N GLY A 103 -3.53 8.52 -22.05
CA GLY A 103 -3.45 9.52 -23.12
C GLY A 103 -3.84 10.92 -22.67
N PHE A 104 -3.34 11.93 -23.38
CA PHE A 104 -3.75 13.33 -23.23
C PHE A 104 -4.28 13.80 -24.58
N SER A 105 -5.58 14.12 -24.64
CA SER A 105 -6.29 14.42 -25.89
C SER A 105 -6.66 15.90 -25.98
N GLY A 106 -6.24 16.56 -27.06
CA GLY A 106 -6.66 17.93 -27.38
C GLY A 106 -8.06 18.04 -27.99
N THR A 107 -8.72 16.93 -28.28
CA THR A 107 -10.06 16.90 -28.89
C THR A 107 -11.18 16.55 -27.91
N GLN A 108 -10.81 16.11 -26.71
CA GLN A 108 -11.73 15.70 -25.66
C GLN A 108 -12.21 16.92 -24.86
N ASP A 109 -13.52 17.00 -24.60
CA ASP A 109 -14.13 18.07 -23.82
C ASP A 109 -14.31 17.67 -22.35
N GLU A 110 -14.65 16.41 -22.06
CA GLU A 110 -14.70 15.86 -20.70
C GLU A 110 -13.30 15.85 -20.07
N GLU A 111 -13.19 16.11 -18.77
CA GLU A 111 -11.89 16.15 -18.08
C GLU A 111 -11.17 14.79 -18.11
N VAL A 112 -11.93 13.70 -17.90
CA VAL A 112 -11.44 12.33 -17.87
C VAL A 112 -12.42 11.41 -18.60
N ILE A 113 -11.89 10.53 -19.46
CA ILE A 113 -12.64 9.40 -20.04
C ILE A 113 -11.92 8.12 -19.65
N MET A 114 -12.64 7.21 -19.03
CA MET A 114 -12.16 5.87 -18.66
C MET A 114 -12.88 4.81 -19.49
N SER A 115 -12.10 3.91 -20.08
CA SER A 115 -12.60 2.75 -20.81
C SER A 115 -11.97 1.48 -20.27
N HIS A 116 -12.82 0.55 -19.83
CA HIS A 116 -12.44 -0.82 -19.49
C HIS A 116 -12.90 -1.77 -20.59
N LYS A 117 -11.96 -2.49 -21.21
CA LYS A 117 -12.24 -3.56 -22.18
C LYS A 117 -11.48 -4.80 -21.77
N GLU A 118 -12.21 -5.80 -21.28
CA GLU A 118 -11.63 -7.06 -20.78
C GLU A 118 -10.52 -6.79 -19.74
N HIS A 119 -9.26 -7.03 -20.11
CA HIS A 119 -8.05 -6.86 -19.30
C HIS A 119 -7.28 -5.57 -19.61
N SER A 120 -7.87 -4.68 -20.41
CA SER A 120 -7.28 -3.41 -20.83
C SER A 120 -7.97 -2.23 -20.16
N LEU A 121 -7.18 -1.40 -19.48
CA LEU A 121 -7.58 -0.12 -18.92
C LEU A 121 -7.00 1.01 -19.76
N THR A 122 -7.86 1.84 -20.33
CA THR A 122 -7.44 3.06 -21.03
C THR A 122 -8.06 4.27 -20.36
N ILE A 123 -7.23 5.25 -19.99
CA ILE A 123 -7.68 6.52 -19.45
C ILE A 123 -7.14 7.66 -20.33
N THR A 124 -8.02 8.57 -20.75
CA THR A 124 -7.65 9.77 -21.48
C THR A 124 -8.05 11.03 -20.74
N TYR A 125 -7.12 11.97 -20.63
CA TYR A 125 -7.30 13.27 -19.97
C TYR A 125 -7.42 14.38 -21.02
N SER A 126 -8.26 15.39 -20.76
CA SER A 126 -8.36 16.55 -21.64
C SER A 126 -7.13 17.44 -21.53
N SER A 127 -6.40 17.63 -22.63
CA SER A 127 -5.33 18.63 -22.71
C SER A 127 -5.88 20.04 -22.51
N LYS A 128 -7.10 20.31 -23.03
CA LYS A 128 -7.75 21.63 -22.90
C LYS A 128 -7.98 21.99 -21.43
N TRP A 129 -8.39 21.02 -20.61
CA TRP A 129 -8.56 21.23 -19.17
C TRP A 129 -7.26 21.68 -18.52
N ILE A 130 -6.14 21.00 -18.80
CA ILE A 130 -4.84 21.31 -18.19
C ILE A 130 -4.32 22.66 -18.69
N GLU A 131 -4.44 22.94 -19.98
CA GLU A 131 -4.00 24.22 -20.58
C GLU A 131 -4.78 25.42 -20.03
N ASN A 132 -6.09 25.26 -19.79
CA ASN A 132 -6.94 26.31 -19.24
C ASN A 132 -6.78 26.51 -17.73
N ASN A 133 -6.20 25.53 -17.01
CA ASN A 133 -6.04 25.54 -15.56
C ASN A 133 -4.57 25.34 -15.16
N SER A 134 -3.72 26.30 -15.56
CA SER A 134 -2.26 26.22 -15.43
C SER A 134 -1.70 26.79 -14.12
N ASP A 135 -2.55 27.26 -13.20
CA ASP A 135 -2.10 27.70 -11.88
C ASP A 135 -1.60 26.50 -11.04
N TYR A 136 -0.58 26.72 -10.24
CA TYR A 136 0.15 25.64 -9.57
C TYR A 136 -0.71 24.85 -8.59
N ALA A 137 -1.68 25.49 -7.92
CA ALA A 137 -2.60 24.82 -7.04
C ALA A 137 -3.52 23.85 -7.81
N THR A 138 -4.10 24.30 -8.92
CA THR A 138 -4.95 23.43 -9.76
C THR A 138 -4.15 22.30 -10.39
N LEU A 139 -2.91 22.56 -10.82
CA LEU A 139 -2.03 21.52 -11.34
C LEU A 139 -1.72 20.41 -10.33
N LEU A 140 -1.58 20.76 -9.04
CA LEU A 140 -1.44 19.80 -7.95
C LEU A 140 -2.76 19.09 -7.63
N ASN A 141 -3.87 19.82 -7.66
CA ASN A 141 -5.21 19.26 -7.46
C ASN A 141 -5.60 18.21 -8.50
N ASN A 142 -5.04 18.27 -9.72
CA ASN A 142 -5.24 17.22 -10.73
C ASN A 142 -4.77 15.83 -10.23
N PHE A 143 -3.76 15.75 -9.35
CA PHE A 143 -3.38 14.46 -8.74
C PHE A 143 -4.46 13.89 -7.81
N ILE A 144 -5.28 14.75 -7.21
CA ILE A 144 -6.39 14.34 -6.34
C ILE A 144 -7.63 14.03 -7.19
N TYR A 145 -8.06 14.97 -8.03
CA TYR A 145 -9.37 14.89 -8.67
C TYR A 145 -9.38 14.22 -10.06
N LEU A 146 -8.30 14.34 -10.84
CA LEU A 146 -8.22 13.67 -12.14
C LEU A 146 -7.59 12.29 -12.03
N PHE A 147 -6.49 12.18 -11.29
CA PHE A 147 -5.70 10.95 -11.21
C PHE A 147 -6.05 10.06 -10.02
N GLU A 148 -6.83 10.57 -9.06
CA GLU A 148 -7.30 9.84 -7.88
C GLU A 148 -6.14 9.19 -7.09
N PHE A 149 -5.04 9.94 -6.87
CA PHE A 149 -3.91 9.46 -6.06
C PHE A 149 -4.31 9.20 -4.60
N VAL A 150 -5.37 9.86 -4.18
CA VAL A 150 -6.07 9.64 -2.92
C VAL A 150 -7.57 9.49 -3.17
N ASP A 151 -8.26 8.78 -2.29
CA ASP A 151 -9.72 8.70 -2.33
C ASP A 151 -10.39 9.90 -1.64
N LEU A 152 -11.72 9.89 -1.58
CA LEU A 152 -12.52 10.96 -0.93
C LEU A 152 -12.22 11.17 0.56
N GLN A 153 -11.53 10.23 1.22
CA GLN A 153 -11.08 10.36 2.60
C GLN A 153 -9.59 10.70 2.71
N MET A 154 -8.93 11.07 1.60
CA MET A 154 -7.50 11.39 1.52
C MET A 154 -6.59 10.19 1.83
N ARG A 155 -7.07 8.97 1.60
CA ARG A 155 -6.28 7.73 1.72
C ARG A 155 -5.56 7.43 0.42
N CYS A 156 -4.26 7.14 0.47
CA CYS A 156 -3.50 6.80 -0.72
C CYS A 156 -4.08 5.58 -1.45
N THR A 157 -4.35 5.70 -2.74
CA THR A 157 -4.94 4.64 -3.56
C THR A 157 -3.91 3.61 -4.05
N HIS A 158 -2.61 3.93 -3.95
CA HIS A 158 -1.49 3.15 -4.48
C HIS A 158 -1.08 1.96 -3.61
N VAL A 159 -1.56 1.91 -2.37
CA VAL A 159 -1.26 0.81 -1.45
C VAL A 159 -1.97 -0.46 -1.89
N ASN A 160 -1.38 -1.63 -1.60
CA ASN A 160 -2.10 -2.89 -1.75
C ASN A 160 -3.21 -3.01 -0.71
N LYS A 161 -4.42 -3.39 -1.12
CA LYS A 161 -5.54 -3.69 -0.22
C LYS A 161 -5.94 -5.15 -0.31
N THR A 162 -6.05 -5.82 0.83
CA THR A 162 -6.44 -7.25 0.86
C THR A 162 -7.83 -7.48 0.25
N SER A 163 -8.71 -6.48 0.35
CA SER A 163 -10.07 -6.52 -0.17
C SER A 163 -10.16 -6.50 -1.71
N GLU A 164 -9.08 -6.14 -2.39
CA GLU A 164 -8.96 -6.08 -3.86
C GLU A 164 -8.28 -7.34 -4.43
N MET A 165 -7.70 -8.18 -3.58
CA MET A 165 -7.04 -9.42 -3.98
C MET A 165 -8.06 -10.55 -4.14
N GLY A 166 -7.91 -11.35 -5.19
CA GLY A 166 -8.67 -12.60 -5.34
C GLY A 166 -8.28 -13.65 -4.30
N VAL A 167 -9.18 -14.62 -4.05
CA VAL A 167 -8.94 -15.72 -3.09
C VAL A 167 -7.65 -16.48 -3.42
N PHE A 168 -7.38 -16.74 -4.71
CA PHE A 168 -6.18 -17.44 -5.13
C PHE A 168 -4.91 -16.63 -4.87
N GLU A 169 -4.92 -15.32 -5.14
CA GLU A 169 -3.79 -14.43 -4.86
C GLU A 169 -3.50 -14.34 -3.36
N ARG A 170 -4.55 -14.36 -2.53
CA ARG A 170 -4.42 -14.28 -1.07
C ARG A 170 -3.86 -15.53 -0.42
N PHE A 171 -4.17 -16.72 -0.95
CA PHE A 171 -3.94 -17.97 -0.23
C PHE A 171 -3.10 -19.03 -0.96
N LEU A 172 -2.99 -19.00 -2.29
CA LEU A 172 -2.24 -20.01 -3.05
C LEU A 172 -0.84 -19.55 -3.48
N SER A 173 -0.55 -18.25 -3.45
CA SER A 173 0.75 -17.74 -3.83
C SER A 173 1.81 -18.03 -2.76
N THR A 174 2.84 -18.79 -3.12
CA THR A 174 4.00 -19.04 -2.26
C THR A 174 4.83 -17.76 -2.13
N THR A 175 4.69 -17.06 -1.00
CA THR A 175 5.33 -15.78 -0.73
C THR A 175 6.19 -15.85 0.53
N SER A 176 7.12 -14.91 0.67
CA SER A 176 7.90 -14.79 1.89
C SER A 176 7.03 -14.24 3.03
N GLN A 177 7.29 -14.66 4.26
CA GLN A 177 6.71 -14.08 5.46
C GLN A 177 7.04 -12.58 5.61
N ASN A 178 8.14 -12.13 4.99
CA ASN A 178 8.57 -10.74 4.98
C ASN A 178 8.33 -10.09 3.60
N ALA A 179 7.47 -10.64 2.73
CA ALA A 179 7.13 -10.00 1.48
C ALA A 179 6.07 -8.91 1.71
N TYR A 180 6.22 -7.78 1.01
CA TYR A 180 5.09 -6.89 0.78
C TYR A 180 4.08 -7.63 -0.09
N ASN A 181 2.83 -7.68 0.33
CA ASN A 181 1.79 -8.36 -0.44
C ASN A 181 1.54 -7.56 -1.72
N VAL A 182 1.72 -8.21 -2.86
CA VAL A 182 1.41 -7.67 -4.17
C VAL A 182 0.35 -8.54 -4.82
N GLY A 183 -0.63 -7.91 -5.45
CA GLY A 183 -1.67 -8.56 -6.22
C GLY A 183 -1.85 -7.85 -7.56
N PHE A 184 -2.67 -8.43 -8.42
CA PHE A 184 -2.96 -7.93 -9.75
C PHE A 184 -3.44 -6.47 -9.72
N ALA A 185 -4.38 -6.16 -8.83
CA ALA A 185 -4.91 -4.80 -8.67
C ALA A 185 -3.80 -3.79 -8.29
N PHE A 186 -2.88 -4.18 -7.41
CA PHE A 186 -1.75 -3.33 -7.02
C PHE A 186 -0.80 -3.07 -8.19
N GLU A 187 -0.47 -4.10 -8.98
CA GLU A 187 0.40 -3.95 -10.15
C GLU A 187 -0.24 -3.04 -11.22
N GLN A 188 -1.54 -3.20 -11.49
CA GLN A 188 -2.25 -2.34 -12.44
C GLN A 188 -2.28 -0.87 -11.97
N LYS A 189 -2.53 -0.61 -10.69
CA LYS A 189 -2.47 0.75 -10.12
C LYS A 189 -1.07 1.35 -10.19
N ASN A 190 -0.03 0.55 -9.94
CA ASN A 190 1.35 1.00 -10.06
C ASN A 190 1.70 1.38 -11.50
N ALA A 191 1.33 0.53 -12.47
CA ALA A 191 1.53 0.84 -13.87
C ALA A 191 0.76 2.10 -14.28
N LEU A 192 -0.52 2.20 -13.90
CA LEU A 192 -1.36 3.35 -14.20
C LEU A 192 -0.76 4.65 -13.65
N SER A 193 -0.41 4.68 -12.37
CA SER A 193 0.15 5.86 -11.72
C SER A 193 1.49 6.28 -12.30
N LEU A 194 2.34 5.32 -12.71
CA LEU A 194 3.60 5.64 -13.37
C LEU A 194 3.37 6.26 -14.75
N LEU A 195 2.39 5.75 -15.51
CA LEU A 195 2.00 6.30 -16.82
C LEU A 195 1.34 7.68 -16.68
N GLN A 196 0.50 7.89 -15.66
CA GLN A 196 -0.07 9.20 -15.33
C GLN A 196 1.03 10.20 -15.00
N MET A 197 1.98 9.83 -14.12
CA MET A 197 3.12 10.68 -13.76
C MET A 197 3.94 11.07 -14.99
N ALA A 198 4.37 10.08 -15.80
CA ALA A 198 5.20 10.33 -16.97
C ALA A 198 4.45 11.13 -18.04
N GLY A 199 3.19 10.80 -18.29
CA GLY A 199 2.36 11.50 -19.28
C GLY A 199 2.07 12.95 -18.88
N TYR A 200 1.65 13.17 -17.64
CA TYR A 200 1.35 14.51 -17.13
C TYR A 200 2.60 15.38 -17.03
N TYR A 201 3.71 14.84 -16.52
CA TYR A 201 4.99 15.53 -16.47
C TYR A 201 5.42 16.04 -17.85
N ASN A 202 5.38 15.17 -18.87
CA ASN A 202 5.73 15.53 -20.23
C ASN A 202 4.73 16.53 -20.84
N HIS A 203 3.44 16.44 -20.49
CA HIS A 203 2.42 17.37 -20.96
C HIS A 203 2.64 18.77 -20.38
N LEU A 204 2.86 18.89 -19.06
CA LEU A 204 3.19 20.17 -18.41
C LEU A 204 4.47 20.78 -18.96
N PHE A 205 5.51 19.96 -19.15
CA PHE A 205 6.78 20.43 -19.68
C PHE A 205 6.66 21.05 -21.08
N ARG A 206 5.82 20.46 -21.95
CA ARG A 206 5.52 21.04 -23.28
C ARG A 206 4.83 22.39 -23.20
N ASN A 207 4.08 22.63 -22.13
CA ASN A 207 3.42 23.91 -21.84
C ASN A 207 4.34 24.88 -21.08
N GLY A 208 5.63 24.54 -20.92
CA GLY A 208 6.62 25.38 -20.25
C GLY A 208 6.57 25.31 -18.72
N ILE A 209 5.89 24.31 -18.15
CA ILE A 209 5.73 24.16 -16.71
C ILE A 209 6.55 22.96 -16.23
N ARG A 210 7.43 23.19 -15.26
CA ARG A 210 8.19 22.13 -14.61
C ARG A 210 7.50 21.70 -13.33
N LEU A 211 7.14 20.42 -13.26
CA LEU A 211 6.48 19.87 -12.07
C LEU A 211 7.35 20.03 -10.81
N GLU A 212 8.67 19.98 -10.95
CA GLU A 212 9.59 20.26 -9.85
C GLU A 212 9.40 21.66 -9.27
N GLU A 213 9.25 22.69 -10.10
CA GLU A 213 9.05 24.07 -9.63
C GLU A 213 7.68 24.25 -8.95
N VAL A 214 6.66 23.51 -9.41
CA VAL A 214 5.34 23.47 -8.77
C VAL A 214 5.43 22.86 -7.36
N ILE A 215 6.23 21.80 -7.19
CA ILE A 215 6.46 21.18 -5.88
C ILE A 215 7.26 22.12 -4.96
N GLU A 216 8.32 22.78 -5.47
CA GLU A 216 9.08 23.77 -4.70
C GLU A 216 8.18 24.91 -4.22
N TRP A 217 7.36 25.47 -5.10
CA TRP A 217 6.39 26.51 -4.76
C TRP A 217 5.40 26.07 -3.66
N PHE A 218 4.95 24.81 -3.67
CA PHE A 218 4.05 24.31 -2.63
C PHE A 218 4.67 24.47 -1.23
N PHE A 219 5.92 24.02 -1.08
CA PHE A 219 6.60 24.08 0.21
C PHE A 219 7.02 25.51 0.56
N GLU A 220 7.60 26.26 -0.37
CA GLU A 220 8.21 27.55 -0.07
C GLU A 220 7.20 28.72 0.00
N ASN A 221 6.06 28.61 -0.69
CA ASN A 221 5.09 29.71 -0.80
C ASN A 221 3.70 29.31 -0.31
N TYR A 222 3.13 28.22 -0.81
CA TYR A 222 1.74 27.86 -0.52
C TYR A 222 1.52 27.57 0.98
N LEU A 223 2.36 26.75 1.61
CA LEU A 223 2.23 26.45 3.04
C LEU A 223 2.30 27.70 3.93
N SER A 224 3.20 28.62 3.57
CA SER A 224 3.35 29.90 4.27
C SER A 224 2.14 30.80 4.08
N ASN A 225 1.61 30.91 2.86
CA ASN A 225 0.54 31.84 2.53
C ASN A 225 -0.83 31.35 3.04
N GLU A 226 -1.10 30.04 2.96
CA GLU A 226 -2.40 29.48 3.32
C GLU A 226 -2.49 29.07 4.79
N PHE A 227 -1.38 28.63 5.41
CA PHE A 227 -1.40 28.05 6.76
C PHE A 227 -0.47 28.75 7.76
N ASP A 228 0.16 29.87 7.38
CA ASP A 228 1.16 30.57 8.20
C ASP A 228 2.37 29.67 8.57
N ALA A 229 2.61 28.61 7.78
CA ALA A 229 3.65 27.62 8.01
C ALA A 229 4.92 28.00 7.26
N HIS A 230 5.77 28.81 7.91
CA HIS A 230 6.95 29.41 7.29
C HIS A 230 8.18 28.50 7.26
N ASN A 231 9.18 28.90 6.48
CA ASN A 231 10.56 28.37 6.44
C ASN A 231 10.75 26.97 5.87
N PHE A 232 9.73 26.33 5.29
CA PHE A 232 9.94 25.15 4.46
C PHE A 232 10.82 25.50 3.24
N LYS A 233 11.78 24.63 2.94
CA LYS A 233 12.70 24.78 1.80
C LYS A 233 12.99 23.43 1.16
N VAL A 234 12.97 23.38 -0.16
CA VAL A 234 13.32 22.18 -0.90
C VAL A 234 13.95 22.57 -2.23
N LYS A 235 14.97 21.82 -2.65
CA LYS A 235 15.55 21.97 -3.98
C LYS A 235 15.40 20.68 -4.74
N LEU A 236 14.68 20.74 -5.85
CA LEU A 236 14.47 19.64 -6.75
C LEU A 236 15.46 19.67 -7.92
N PRO A 237 15.60 18.55 -8.65
CA PRO A 237 16.59 18.44 -9.71
C PRO A 237 16.40 19.51 -10.80
N SER A 238 17.51 19.94 -11.43
CA SER A 238 17.45 20.92 -12.51
C SER A 238 16.97 20.32 -13.83
N ILE A 239 16.60 21.18 -14.78
CA ILE A 239 16.17 20.77 -16.12
C ILE A 239 17.24 19.97 -16.88
N ASP A 240 18.50 20.35 -16.72
CA ASP A 240 19.65 19.78 -17.44
C ASP A 240 20.23 18.51 -16.79
N SER A 241 19.70 18.12 -15.62
CA SER A 241 20.15 16.91 -14.93
C SER A 241 19.77 15.64 -15.69
N THR A 242 20.70 14.70 -15.80
CA THR A 242 20.43 13.32 -16.26
C THR A 242 19.46 12.62 -15.31
N TYR A 243 18.74 11.59 -15.76
CA TYR A 243 17.81 10.88 -14.87
C TYR A 243 18.50 10.22 -13.67
N LEU A 244 19.77 9.82 -13.83
CA LEU A 244 20.60 9.36 -12.71
C LEU A 244 20.79 10.46 -11.67
N GLU A 245 21.20 11.66 -12.08
CA GLU A 245 21.36 12.81 -11.18
C GLU A 245 20.04 13.23 -10.54
N LYS A 246 18.94 13.20 -11.31
CA LYS A 246 17.59 13.45 -10.80
C LYS A 246 17.20 12.46 -9.70
N CYS A 247 17.44 11.16 -9.90
CA CYS A 247 17.19 10.13 -8.90
C CYS A 247 18.04 10.32 -7.62
N THR A 248 19.31 10.69 -7.77
CA THR A 248 20.23 10.91 -6.64
C THR A 248 19.87 12.14 -5.82
N SER A 249 19.30 13.18 -6.44
CA SER A 249 18.99 14.46 -5.77
C SER A 249 17.57 14.56 -5.22
N ILE A 250 16.57 13.94 -5.85
CA ILE A 250 15.18 14.00 -5.39
C ILE A 250 14.97 13.32 -4.02
N MET A 251 15.72 12.25 -3.74
CA MET A 251 15.60 11.48 -2.50
C MET A 251 16.00 12.31 -1.26
N PRO A 252 17.19 12.94 -1.21
CA PRO A 252 17.52 13.90 -0.17
C PRO A 252 16.48 15.02 0.00
N GLY A 253 15.91 15.51 -1.11
CA GLY A 253 14.83 16.50 -1.07
C GLY A 253 13.59 16.00 -0.32
N LEU A 254 13.16 14.78 -0.59
CA LEU A 254 12.00 14.15 0.06
C LEU A 254 12.26 13.95 1.56
N GLU A 255 13.43 13.40 1.92
CA GLU A 255 13.79 13.22 3.33
C GLU A 255 13.90 14.55 4.08
N SER A 256 14.44 15.58 3.43
CA SER A 256 14.57 16.92 4.01
C SER A 256 13.20 17.53 4.33
N VAL A 257 12.25 17.48 3.40
CA VAL A 257 10.88 17.99 3.60
C VAL A 257 10.18 17.25 4.74
N LEU A 258 10.31 15.92 4.80
CA LEU A 258 9.70 15.13 5.87
C LEU A 258 10.27 15.46 7.25
N LYS A 259 11.59 15.68 7.35
CA LYS A 259 12.24 16.14 8.59
C LYS A 259 11.80 17.55 8.99
N GLN A 260 11.68 18.46 8.02
CA GLN A 260 11.18 19.81 8.24
C GLN A 260 9.73 19.79 8.75
N PHE A 261 8.88 18.96 8.14
CA PHE A 261 7.50 18.79 8.58
C PHE A 261 7.41 18.22 9.99
N ASP A 262 8.15 17.14 10.29
CA ASP A 262 8.16 16.53 11.62
C ASP A 262 8.60 17.51 12.71
N LEU A 263 9.65 18.30 12.45
CA LEU A 263 10.07 19.37 13.35
C LEU A 263 8.99 20.45 13.50
N PHE A 264 8.34 20.84 12.41
CA PHE A 264 7.25 21.82 12.45
C PHE A 264 6.07 21.33 13.29
N VAL A 265 5.73 20.04 13.25
CA VAL A 265 4.68 19.46 14.10
C VAL A 265 5.03 19.57 15.59
N GLU A 266 6.32 19.40 15.92
CA GLU A 266 6.78 19.39 17.32
C GLU A 266 7.00 20.80 17.89
N GLU A 267 7.64 21.69 17.14
CA GLU A 267 8.08 23.01 17.63
C GLU A 267 7.20 24.16 17.11
N GLY A 268 6.34 23.92 16.12
CA GLY A 268 5.52 24.94 15.46
C GLY A 268 6.29 25.86 14.52
N ASN A 269 7.60 25.66 14.36
CA ASN A 269 8.46 26.37 13.43
C ASN A 269 9.61 25.48 12.92
N ILE A 270 10.28 25.92 11.86
CA ILE A 270 11.45 25.22 11.30
C ILE A 270 12.71 26.01 11.64
N ASP A 271 13.56 25.39 12.45
CA ASP A 271 14.93 25.83 12.72
C ASP A 271 15.92 24.85 12.07
N PHE A 272 16.66 25.35 11.07
CA PHE A 272 17.62 24.54 10.32
C PHE A 272 18.86 24.15 11.15
N GLU A 273 19.28 24.98 12.11
CA GLU A 273 20.40 24.63 13.00
C GLU A 273 20.00 23.46 13.91
N LEU A 274 18.75 23.47 14.39
CA LEU A 274 18.19 22.36 15.16
C LEU A 274 18.06 21.08 14.33
N LEU A 275 17.61 21.17 13.07
CA LEU A 275 17.52 20.02 12.17
C LEU A 275 18.88 19.36 11.92
N GLU A 276 19.93 20.16 11.75
CA GLU A 276 21.30 19.65 11.56
C GLU A 276 21.80 18.92 12.82
N ILE A 277 21.54 19.47 14.01
CA ILE A 277 21.91 18.84 15.28
C ILE A 277 21.16 17.52 15.49
N ARG A 278 19.87 17.46 15.15
CA ARG A 278 19.04 16.27 15.35
C ARG A 278 19.65 15.04 14.71
N SER A 279 20.25 15.13 13.52
CA SER A 279 21.02 14.05 12.84
C SER A 279 20.36 12.65 12.79
N GLU A 280 19.09 12.52 13.18
CA GLU A 280 18.39 11.25 13.29
C GLU A 280 18.06 10.69 11.90
N HIS A 281 18.10 9.37 11.81
CA HIS A 281 17.63 8.66 10.63
C HIS A 281 16.12 8.78 10.55
N LEU A 282 15.61 9.23 9.41
CA LEU A 282 14.18 9.31 9.17
C LEU A 282 13.55 7.91 9.20
N ILE A 283 12.60 7.70 10.10
CA ILE A 283 11.80 6.48 10.19
C ILE A 283 10.37 6.87 9.82
N TYR A 284 9.91 6.47 8.63
CA TYR A 284 8.59 6.88 8.09
C TYR A 284 7.40 6.62 9.02
N LYS A 285 7.46 5.57 9.85
CA LYS A 285 6.41 5.23 10.81
C LYS A 285 6.33 6.17 12.03
N ASN A 286 7.37 6.97 12.26
CA ASN A 286 7.49 7.85 13.42
C ASN A 286 7.18 9.32 13.08
N ILE A 287 6.94 9.65 11.80
CA ILE A 287 6.67 11.03 11.39
C ILE A 287 5.30 11.43 11.96
N SER A 288 5.31 12.43 12.81
CA SER A 288 4.14 12.89 13.54
C SER A 288 3.15 13.61 12.61
N SER A 289 1.89 13.65 13.01
CA SER A 289 0.84 14.43 12.34
C SER A 289 0.46 15.64 13.18
N LEU A 290 0.06 16.73 12.51
CA LEU A 290 -0.61 17.89 13.11
C LEU A 290 -2.00 17.57 13.69
N VAL A 291 -2.52 16.39 13.38
CA VAL A 291 -3.88 15.97 13.68
C VAL A 291 -3.86 14.79 14.65
N ASP A 292 -4.38 15.01 15.85
CA ASP A 292 -4.52 13.94 16.84
C ASP A 292 -5.61 12.93 16.43
N LYS A 293 -5.45 11.64 16.77
CA LYS A 293 -6.36 10.55 16.40
C LYS A 293 -6.65 10.45 14.89
N LYS A 294 -5.70 10.82 14.03
CA LYS A 294 -5.91 10.89 12.57
C LYS A 294 -6.43 9.59 11.97
N PHE A 295 -5.77 8.47 12.27
CA PHE A 295 -6.08 7.16 11.69
C PHE A 295 -6.71 6.22 12.71
N VAL A 296 -7.61 5.36 12.21
CA VAL A 296 -8.28 4.30 12.96
C VAL A 296 -7.90 2.95 12.36
N TYR A 297 -7.50 2.01 13.22
CA TYR A 297 -7.23 0.63 12.83
C TYR A 297 -8.05 -0.34 13.66
N GLY A 298 -8.53 -1.42 13.06
CA GLY A 298 -9.15 -2.51 13.78
C GLY A 298 -8.11 -3.39 14.50
N ILE A 299 -8.40 -3.78 15.73
CA ILE A 299 -7.51 -4.61 16.56
C ILE A 299 -8.27 -5.67 17.35
N GLY A 300 -7.55 -6.74 17.67
CA GLY A 300 -8.01 -7.80 18.54
C GLY A 300 -8.92 -8.83 17.86
N GLN A 301 -9.08 -9.96 18.54
CA GLN A 301 -9.83 -11.11 18.03
C GLN A 301 -11.30 -10.79 17.75
N GLU A 302 -11.89 -9.86 18.51
CA GLU A 302 -13.27 -9.43 18.26
C GLU A 302 -13.40 -8.75 16.89
N PHE A 303 -12.51 -7.80 16.58
CA PHE A 303 -12.50 -7.14 15.28
C PHE A 303 -12.35 -8.17 14.14
N GLU A 304 -11.35 -9.04 14.23
CA GLU A 304 -11.09 -10.09 13.23
C GLU A 304 -12.31 -11.00 13.03
N THR A 305 -12.96 -11.42 14.12
CA THR A 305 -14.16 -12.26 14.08
C THR A 305 -15.32 -11.52 13.40
N VAL A 306 -15.55 -10.25 13.74
CA VAL A 306 -16.61 -9.44 13.11
C VAL A 306 -16.36 -9.25 11.62
N MET A 307 -15.13 -8.91 11.23
CA MET A 307 -14.74 -8.77 9.82
C MET A 307 -14.99 -10.07 9.05
N PHE A 308 -14.57 -11.19 9.62
CA PHE A 308 -14.78 -12.51 9.02
C PHE A 308 -16.27 -12.82 8.85
N LEU A 309 -17.06 -12.73 9.92
CA LEU A 309 -18.47 -13.14 9.88
C LEU A 309 -19.35 -12.21 9.01
N LEU A 310 -19.12 -10.90 9.04
CA LEU A 310 -19.97 -9.95 8.32
C LEU A 310 -19.57 -9.79 6.85
N PHE A 311 -18.27 -9.76 6.56
CA PHE A 311 -17.78 -9.26 5.27
C PHE A 311 -17.00 -10.28 4.44
N SER A 312 -16.50 -11.36 5.05
CA SER A 312 -15.79 -12.41 4.31
C SER A 312 -16.75 -13.29 3.51
N ASP A 313 -16.36 -13.56 2.27
CA ASP A 313 -16.99 -14.55 1.40
C ASP A 313 -16.73 -16.00 1.84
N GLN A 314 -15.77 -16.21 2.74
CA GLN A 314 -15.45 -17.51 3.32
C GLN A 314 -16.21 -17.82 4.63
N SER A 315 -17.06 -16.92 5.11
CA SER A 315 -17.81 -17.12 6.36
C SER A 315 -18.92 -18.19 6.28
N GLY A 316 -19.41 -18.48 5.06
CA GLY A 316 -20.58 -19.32 4.84
C GLY A 316 -21.92 -18.69 5.27
N LEU A 317 -21.92 -17.42 5.70
CA LEU A 317 -23.11 -16.68 6.13
C LEU A 317 -23.80 -15.91 4.98
N GLY A 318 -23.20 -15.86 3.79
CA GLY A 318 -23.79 -15.23 2.60
C GLY A 318 -24.81 -16.10 1.86
N PHE A 319 -25.04 -17.35 2.26
CA PHE A 319 -25.95 -18.26 1.54
C PHE A 319 -27.39 -18.14 2.03
N TYR A 320 -28.31 -17.82 1.11
CA TYR A 320 -29.74 -17.69 1.41
C TYR A 320 -30.47 -19.00 1.14
N HIS A 321 -30.67 -19.80 2.20
CA HIS A 321 -31.24 -21.15 2.09
C HIS A 321 -32.65 -21.22 1.51
N LYS A 322 -33.46 -20.16 1.62
CA LYS A 322 -34.84 -20.15 1.16
C LYS A 322 -34.98 -20.25 -0.35
N THR A 323 -34.11 -19.56 -1.09
CA THR A 323 -34.11 -19.54 -2.56
C THR A 323 -32.93 -20.30 -3.15
N GLY A 324 -31.93 -20.66 -2.34
CA GLY A 324 -30.67 -21.26 -2.81
C GLY A 324 -29.71 -20.25 -3.44
N GLU A 325 -30.00 -18.95 -3.33
CA GLU A 325 -29.12 -17.88 -3.81
C GLU A 325 -27.91 -17.72 -2.90
N SER A 326 -26.76 -17.39 -3.49
CA SER A 326 -25.53 -17.12 -2.74
C SER A 326 -25.10 -15.67 -2.94
N TYR A 327 -24.94 -14.96 -1.85
CA TYR A 327 -24.41 -13.59 -1.81
C TYR A 327 -22.93 -13.64 -1.44
N SER A 328 -22.20 -12.57 -1.74
CA SER A 328 -20.76 -12.55 -1.46
C SER A 328 -20.44 -12.52 0.03
N ASN A 329 -21.36 -12.11 0.91
CA ASN A 329 -21.19 -12.14 2.37
C ASN A 329 -22.53 -11.84 3.07
N LEU A 330 -22.55 -11.96 4.41
CA LEU A 330 -23.73 -11.69 5.23
C LEU A 330 -24.20 -10.23 5.10
N TYR A 331 -23.27 -9.27 5.02
CA TYR A 331 -23.60 -7.87 4.85
C TYR A 331 -24.48 -7.61 3.61
N LYS A 332 -24.08 -8.13 2.44
CA LYS A 332 -24.90 -8.00 1.22
C LYS A 332 -26.23 -8.75 1.32
N LEU A 333 -26.22 -9.94 1.90
CA LEU A 333 -27.45 -10.71 2.12
C LEU A 333 -28.50 -9.89 2.89
N LEU A 334 -28.09 -9.27 4.01
CA LEU A 334 -28.99 -8.47 4.86
C LEU A 334 -29.40 -7.13 4.25
N LEU A 335 -28.68 -6.62 3.25
CA LEU A 335 -29.09 -5.43 2.49
C LEU A 335 -30.17 -5.75 1.44
N GLU A 336 -30.08 -6.93 0.83
CA GLU A 336 -30.92 -7.29 -0.32
C GLU A 336 -32.12 -8.15 0.06
N LYS A 337 -32.04 -8.93 1.15
CA LYS A 337 -33.07 -9.86 1.58
C LYS A 337 -33.38 -9.75 3.07
N GLU A 338 -34.63 -10.05 3.39
CA GLU A 338 -35.05 -10.24 4.76
C GLU A 338 -34.74 -11.68 5.21
N LEU A 339 -33.95 -11.81 6.28
CA LEU A 339 -33.55 -13.08 6.86
C LEU A 339 -34.12 -13.21 8.27
N LYS A 340 -34.98 -14.21 8.49
CA LYS A 340 -35.51 -14.50 9.84
C LYS A 340 -34.57 -15.39 10.64
N ILE A 341 -34.54 -15.21 11.95
CA ILE A 341 -33.65 -15.98 12.83
C ILE A 341 -33.90 -17.50 12.76
N ASN A 342 -35.16 -17.91 12.55
CA ASN A 342 -35.56 -19.31 12.40
C ASN A 342 -35.19 -19.93 11.04
N GLU A 343 -34.84 -19.11 10.05
CA GLU A 343 -34.37 -19.54 8.73
C GLU A 343 -32.84 -19.77 8.71
N VAL A 344 -32.12 -19.35 9.77
CA VAL A 344 -30.70 -19.59 9.95
C VAL A 344 -30.46 -21.03 10.37
N ARG A 345 -29.59 -21.76 9.66
CA ARG A 345 -29.23 -23.14 10.01
C ARG A 345 -28.47 -23.21 11.34
N ASP A 346 -28.67 -24.32 12.06
CA ASP A 346 -28.09 -24.55 13.39
C ASP A 346 -26.58 -24.33 13.48
N TYR A 347 -25.81 -24.78 12.47
CA TYR A 347 -24.36 -24.61 12.46
C TYR A 347 -23.90 -23.15 12.32
N ASN A 348 -24.74 -22.27 11.76
CA ASN A 348 -24.48 -20.84 11.62
C ASN A 348 -25.11 -20.02 12.76
N LEU A 349 -26.02 -20.62 13.53
CA LEU A 349 -26.80 -19.94 14.55
C LEU A 349 -25.91 -19.42 15.70
N SER A 350 -24.85 -20.14 16.08
CA SER A 350 -23.88 -19.69 17.07
C SER A 350 -23.20 -18.39 16.66
N ASN A 351 -22.76 -18.29 15.41
CA ASN A 351 -22.10 -17.10 14.85
C ASN A 351 -23.05 -15.90 14.81
N ILE A 352 -24.30 -16.09 14.39
CA ILE A 352 -25.31 -15.03 14.38
C ILE A 352 -25.65 -14.56 15.80
N ARG A 353 -25.81 -15.48 16.75
CA ARG A 353 -26.06 -15.15 18.16
C ARG A 353 -24.91 -14.35 18.77
N TRP A 354 -23.68 -14.74 18.47
CA TRP A 354 -22.49 -13.99 18.90
C TRP A 354 -22.50 -12.53 18.40
N LEU A 355 -22.89 -12.30 17.14
CA LEU A 355 -23.03 -10.95 16.58
C LEU A 355 -24.16 -10.14 17.25
N ILE A 356 -25.25 -10.79 17.65
CA ILE A 356 -26.37 -10.16 18.35
C ILE A 356 -25.98 -9.80 19.79
N GLU A 357 -25.36 -10.72 20.52
CA GLU A 357 -24.90 -10.52 21.90
C GLU A 357 -23.95 -9.33 22.03
N ARG A 358 -23.10 -9.12 21.01
CA ARG A 358 -22.15 -8.00 20.95
C ARG A 358 -22.70 -6.73 20.33
N LYS A 359 -24.00 -6.70 19.99
CA LYS A 359 -24.71 -5.54 19.41
C LYS A 359 -24.17 -5.10 18.04
N TYR A 360 -23.75 -6.03 17.19
CA TYR A 360 -23.52 -5.76 15.77
C TYR A 360 -24.81 -5.99 14.95
N LEU A 361 -25.60 -6.99 15.36
CA LEU A 361 -26.92 -7.29 14.82
C LEU A 361 -27.98 -7.18 15.93
N LEU A 362 -29.24 -7.05 15.53
CA LEU A 362 -30.38 -7.20 16.42
C LEU A 362 -31.52 -7.95 15.71
N ILE A 363 -32.44 -8.47 16.48
CA ILE A 363 -33.69 -9.06 15.98
C ILE A 363 -34.78 -8.00 16.12
N ASN A 364 -35.43 -7.65 15.02
CA ASN A 364 -36.52 -6.69 15.02
C ASN A 364 -37.83 -7.33 15.51
N LYS A 365 -38.94 -6.57 15.50
CA LYS A 365 -40.25 -7.06 15.96
C LYS A 365 -40.82 -8.19 15.09
N ASP A 366 -40.36 -8.32 13.84
CA ASP A 366 -40.85 -9.29 12.85
C ASP A 366 -39.99 -10.58 12.84
N GLU A 367 -39.12 -10.75 13.84
CA GLU A 367 -38.14 -11.84 13.99
C GLU A 367 -37.03 -11.85 12.92
N SER A 368 -36.84 -10.72 12.24
CA SER A 368 -35.85 -10.55 11.18
C SER A 368 -34.55 -9.96 11.73
N ILE A 369 -33.44 -10.49 11.22
CA ILE A 369 -32.09 -10.05 11.57
C ILE A 369 -31.80 -8.74 10.84
N VAL A 370 -31.44 -7.71 11.58
CA VAL A 370 -31.07 -6.39 11.04
C VAL A 370 -29.81 -5.86 11.71
N PHE A 371 -29.18 -4.86 11.11
CA PHE A 371 -28.03 -4.18 11.70
C PHE A 371 -28.44 -3.41 12.96
N TYR A 372 -27.62 -3.49 14.01
CA TYR A 372 -27.87 -2.76 15.25
C TYR A 372 -27.79 -1.25 15.06
N ASP A 373 -26.71 -0.79 14.40
CA ASP A 373 -26.51 0.59 14.00
C ASP A 373 -25.87 0.62 12.61
N ARG A 374 -26.49 1.36 11.68
CA ARG A 374 -25.98 1.49 10.31
C ARG A 374 -24.62 2.18 10.26
N HIS A 375 -24.37 3.18 11.10
CA HIS A 375 -23.09 3.90 11.10
C HIS A 375 -21.95 3.00 11.59
N LEU A 376 -22.20 2.18 12.61
CA LEU A 376 -21.25 1.18 13.09
C LEU A 376 -20.86 0.22 11.96
N ILE A 377 -21.85 -0.33 11.25
CA ILE A 377 -21.58 -1.29 10.17
C ILE A 377 -20.84 -0.64 9.00
N VAL A 378 -21.15 0.61 8.66
CA VAL A 378 -20.42 1.36 7.63
C VAL A 378 -18.95 1.58 8.01
N ILE A 379 -18.67 1.98 9.26
CA ILE A 379 -17.30 2.13 9.77
C ILE A 379 -16.54 0.80 9.68
N LEU A 380 -17.18 -0.29 10.14
CA LEU A 380 -16.59 -1.63 10.11
C LEU A 380 -16.34 -2.10 8.66
N TYR A 381 -17.26 -1.80 7.74
CA TYR A 381 -17.09 -2.12 6.33
C TYR A 381 -15.95 -1.31 5.69
N ASP A 382 -15.81 -0.04 6.06
CA ASP A 382 -14.72 0.81 5.58
C ASP A 382 -13.36 0.30 6.06
N LEU A 383 -13.24 -0.05 7.34
CA LEU A 383 -12.05 -0.71 7.90
C LEU A 383 -11.74 -2.04 7.21
N TYR A 384 -12.77 -2.85 6.92
CA TYR A 384 -12.59 -4.11 6.17
C TYR A 384 -12.06 -3.88 4.74
N LYS A 385 -12.55 -2.83 4.07
CA LYS A 385 -12.20 -2.56 2.68
C LYS A 385 -10.84 -1.89 2.53
N ASN A 386 -10.49 -1.00 3.45
CA ASN A 386 -9.35 -0.10 3.30
C ASN A 386 -8.23 -0.35 4.34
N ASP A 387 -8.38 -1.36 5.19
CA ASP A 387 -7.48 -1.73 6.30
C ASP A 387 -7.35 -0.66 7.41
N MET A 388 -7.87 0.54 7.17
CA MET A 388 -7.83 1.72 8.03
C MET A 388 -8.98 2.67 7.69
N ALA A 389 -9.31 3.57 8.62
CA ALA A 389 -10.23 4.69 8.37
C ALA A 389 -9.67 6.03 8.88
N VAL A 390 -10.14 7.17 8.36
CA VAL A 390 -9.69 8.51 8.78
C VAL A 390 -10.71 9.12 9.73
N TYR A 391 -10.33 9.30 11.00
CA TYR A 391 -11.26 9.66 12.08
C TYR A 391 -12.01 10.98 11.82
N TRP A 392 -11.29 12.00 11.37
CA TRP A 392 -11.84 13.35 11.18
C TRP A 392 -12.69 13.51 9.92
N LYS A 393 -12.66 12.53 9.00
CA LYS A 393 -13.56 12.51 7.83
C LYS A 393 -14.93 11.93 8.17
N TYR A 394 -15.15 11.50 9.42
CA TYR A 394 -16.43 10.99 9.90
C TYR A 394 -17.27 12.05 10.63
N SER A 395 -18.60 11.86 10.55
CA SER A 395 -19.56 12.65 11.33
C SER A 395 -19.34 12.54 12.84
N ASN A 396 -19.85 13.49 13.62
CA ASN A 396 -19.75 13.47 15.10
C ASN A 396 -20.32 12.17 15.70
N HIS A 397 -21.42 11.66 15.14
CA HIS A 397 -22.03 10.42 15.61
C HIS A 397 -21.14 9.21 15.31
N SER A 398 -20.62 9.10 14.09
CA SER A 398 -19.64 8.06 13.73
C SER A 398 -18.38 8.10 14.60
N ARG A 399 -17.90 9.30 14.95
CA ARG A 399 -16.77 9.49 15.87
C ARG A 399 -17.09 9.01 17.28
N SER A 400 -18.30 9.25 17.79
CA SER A 400 -18.70 8.69 19.10
C SER A 400 -18.71 7.17 19.13
N ILE A 401 -19.13 6.51 18.04
CA ILE A 401 -19.07 5.05 17.90
C ILE A 401 -17.62 4.55 17.93
N LEU A 402 -16.70 5.26 17.26
CA LEU A 402 -15.28 4.93 17.27
C LEU A 402 -14.67 5.00 18.69
N GLU A 403 -15.04 5.99 19.49
CA GLU A 403 -14.61 6.09 20.89
C GLU A 403 -15.14 4.91 21.72
N GLU A 404 -16.39 4.48 21.51
CA GLU A 404 -16.93 3.28 22.17
C GLU A 404 -16.19 2.00 21.76
N LEU A 405 -15.85 1.86 20.47
CA LEU A 405 -15.07 0.73 19.97
C LEU A 405 -13.64 0.73 20.53
N LYS A 406 -13.06 1.92 20.76
CA LYS A 406 -11.74 2.05 21.40
C LYS A 406 -11.77 1.55 22.84
N ILE A 407 -12.80 1.91 23.60
CA ILE A 407 -13.01 1.42 24.99
C ILE A 407 -13.14 -0.11 25.02
N LYS A 408 -13.79 -0.70 24.02
CA LYS A 408 -13.92 -2.17 23.87
C LYS A 408 -12.66 -2.86 23.35
N ASN A 409 -11.59 -2.11 23.05
CA ASN A 409 -10.36 -2.61 22.46
C ASN A 409 -10.58 -3.33 21.10
N VAL A 410 -11.53 -2.82 20.30
CA VAL A 410 -11.84 -3.28 18.94
C VAL A 410 -11.16 -2.41 17.88
N VAL A 411 -10.87 -1.16 18.22
CA VAL A 411 -10.09 -0.25 17.37
C VAL A 411 -9.01 0.47 18.16
N GLU A 412 -8.02 0.99 17.45
CA GLU A 412 -7.02 1.90 17.99
C GLU A 412 -6.79 3.11 17.09
N PHE A 413 -6.23 4.16 17.67
CA PHE A 413 -5.97 5.42 16.99
C PHE A 413 -4.47 5.67 16.90
N GLU A 414 -4.04 6.27 15.80
CA GLU A 414 -2.67 6.78 15.62
C GLU A 414 -2.69 8.19 15.01
N SER A 415 -1.66 8.96 15.35
CA SER A 415 -1.48 10.37 14.97
C SER A 415 -0.18 10.55 14.18
N THR A 416 0.01 9.74 13.14
CA THR A 416 1.18 9.77 12.25
C THR A 416 0.81 10.39 10.90
N LEU A 417 1.78 10.96 10.18
CA LEU A 417 1.54 11.59 8.87
C LEU A 417 0.97 10.59 7.85
N PHE A 418 1.61 9.41 7.79
CA PHE A 418 1.27 8.30 6.91
C PHE A 418 0.59 7.18 7.70
N SER A 419 -0.45 6.58 7.12
CA SER A 419 -1.11 5.38 7.66
C SER A 419 -0.20 4.14 7.58
N ARG A 420 -0.47 3.09 8.34
CA ARG A 420 0.30 1.83 8.31
C ARG A 420 0.45 1.25 6.89
N PRO A 421 -0.60 1.18 6.04
CA PRO A 421 -0.44 0.75 4.64
C PRO A 421 0.45 1.68 3.81
N GLU A 422 0.37 3.00 4.02
CA GLU A 422 1.21 3.99 3.33
C GLU A 422 2.69 3.87 3.77
N GLN A 423 2.94 3.68 5.07
CA GLN A 423 4.28 3.43 5.62
C GLN A 423 4.89 2.15 5.04
N ASP A 424 4.07 1.11 4.87
CA ASP A 424 4.51 -0.16 4.30
C ASP A 424 4.82 -0.04 2.82
N TYR A 425 3.99 0.68 2.08
CA TYR A 425 4.24 1.01 0.69
C TYR A 425 5.51 1.84 0.51
N MET A 426 5.73 2.88 1.33
CA MET A 426 6.96 3.67 1.31
C MET A 426 8.19 2.80 1.59
N ASN A 427 8.12 1.91 2.60
CA ASN A 427 9.19 0.98 2.88
C ASN A 427 9.41 0.01 1.71
N TYR A 428 8.37 -0.54 1.11
CA TYR A 428 8.47 -1.43 -0.05
C TYR A 428 9.21 -0.78 -1.24
N ILE A 429 8.92 0.49 -1.52
CA ILE A 429 9.60 1.21 -2.63
C ILE A 429 11.03 1.61 -2.25
N LEU A 430 11.22 2.15 -1.05
CA LEU A 430 12.48 2.82 -0.70
C LEU A 430 13.53 1.88 -0.11
N ASN A 431 13.13 0.88 0.67
CA ASN A 431 14.02 0.12 1.53
C ASN A 431 13.80 -1.39 1.41
N LYS A 432 14.82 -2.19 1.71
CA LYS A 432 14.68 -3.64 1.96
C LYS A 432 14.71 -4.04 3.43
N SER A 433 14.47 -3.12 4.36
CA SER A 433 14.56 -3.40 5.81
C SER A 433 13.37 -4.23 6.31
N LYS A 434 12.14 -3.82 5.98
CA LYS A 434 10.91 -4.52 6.37
C LYS A 434 10.51 -5.60 5.35
N PHE A 435 10.62 -5.28 4.06
CA PHE A 435 10.17 -6.16 2.98
C PHE A 435 11.32 -6.67 2.13
N ASN A 436 11.42 -7.99 2.00
CA ASN A 436 12.55 -8.59 1.30
C ASN A 436 12.44 -8.51 -0.24
N ASN A 437 11.22 -8.35 -0.74
CA ASN A 437 10.88 -8.08 -2.14
C ASN A 437 10.80 -6.57 -2.47
N GLY A 438 11.24 -5.69 -1.56
CA GLY A 438 11.25 -4.24 -1.81
C GLY A 438 12.17 -3.84 -2.98
N LEU A 439 11.96 -2.65 -3.56
CA LEU A 439 12.74 -2.16 -4.71
C LEU A 439 14.13 -1.63 -4.31
N ASP A 440 14.30 -1.27 -3.03
CA ASP A 440 15.53 -0.76 -2.43
C ASP A 440 16.08 0.50 -3.12
N LEU A 441 15.18 1.37 -3.58
CA LEU A 441 15.55 2.54 -4.38
C LEU A 441 16.43 3.52 -3.60
N ARG A 442 16.23 3.65 -2.28
CA ARG A 442 17.08 4.50 -1.43
C ARG A 442 18.53 4.06 -1.50
N ASN A 443 18.82 2.79 -1.20
CA ASN A 443 20.18 2.25 -1.23
C ASN A 443 20.82 2.30 -2.63
N ARG A 444 20.00 2.18 -3.69
CA ARG A 444 20.45 2.26 -5.08
C ARG A 444 21.01 3.64 -5.44
N TYR A 445 20.40 4.71 -4.92
CA TYR A 445 20.73 6.09 -5.31
C TYR A 445 21.45 6.89 -4.22
N SER A 446 21.48 6.43 -2.97
CA SER A 446 22.22 7.10 -1.87
C SER A 446 23.74 6.96 -1.97
N HIS A 447 24.24 5.95 -2.68
CA HIS A 447 25.67 5.73 -2.91
C HIS A 447 25.89 5.40 -4.38
N THR A 448 26.80 6.10 -5.07
CA THR A 448 27.13 5.84 -6.47
C THR A 448 27.60 4.39 -6.64
N GLN A 449 26.70 3.49 -7.02
CA GLN A 449 27.05 2.08 -7.20
C GLN A 449 27.85 1.93 -8.51
N PRO A 450 28.84 1.03 -8.56
CA PRO A 450 29.72 0.87 -9.72
C PRO A 450 28.99 0.44 -11.01
N ASN A 451 27.73 -0.01 -10.93
CA ASN A 451 26.93 -0.46 -12.08
C ASN A 451 25.73 0.46 -12.39
N CYS A 452 25.73 1.70 -11.90
CA CYS A 452 24.64 2.68 -12.10
C CYS A 452 24.64 3.38 -13.47
N GLY A 453 25.59 3.10 -14.38
CA GLY A 453 25.71 3.83 -15.65
C GLY A 453 25.06 3.15 -16.87
N GLY A 454 24.40 2.00 -16.70
CA GLY A 454 24.09 1.09 -17.81
C GLY A 454 22.66 1.15 -18.39
N ASP A 455 21.70 1.78 -17.70
CA ASP A 455 20.28 1.67 -18.09
C ASP A 455 19.50 2.97 -17.85
N GLU A 456 19.60 3.91 -18.80
CA GLU A 456 18.88 5.20 -18.78
C GLU A 456 17.36 5.02 -18.65
N GLY A 457 16.80 3.94 -19.23
CA GLY A 457 15.37 3.64 -19.14
C GLY A 457 14.93 3.28 -17.73
N LEU A 458 15.76 2.54 -16.99
CA LEU A 458 15.55 2.26 -15.58
C LEU A 458 15.64 3.51 -14.70
N HIS A 459 16.58 4.41 -14.99
CA HIS A 459 16.67 5.70 -14.30
C HIS A 459 15.44 6.58 -14.56
N TYR A 460 14.98 6.63 -15.81
CA TYR A 460 13.74 7.31 -16.20
C TYR A 460 12.56 6.81 -15.37
N GLN A 461 12.33 5.49 -15.34
CA GLN A 461 11.23 4.90 -14.57
C GLN A 461 11.34 5.18 -13.08
N ASN A 462 12.53 4.99 -12.48
CA ASN A 462 12.74 5.23 -11.05
C ASN A 462 12.53 6.69 -10.66
N TYR A 463 12.87 7.64 -11.54
CA TYR A 463 12.61 9.05 -11.28
C TYR A 463 11.11 9.35 -11.11
N PHE A 464 10.26 8.78 -11.98
CA PHE A 464 8.81 8.94 -11.83
C PHE A 464 8.24 8.21 -10.61
N ILE A 465 8.86 7.09 -10.19
CA ILE A 465 8.52 6.46 -8.90
C ILE A 465 8.81 7.44 -7.75
N PHE A 466 9.96 8.13 -7.76
CA PHE A 466 10.28 9.12 -6.73
C PHE A 466 9.36 10.34 -6.78
N LEU A 467 9.10 10.91 -7.96
CA LEU A 467 8.16 12.03 -8.09
C LEU A 467 6.77 11.64 -7.58
N ARG A 468 6.29 10.43 -7.87
CA ARG A 468 5.03 9.91 -7.34
C ARG A 468 5.01 9.90 -5.82
N LEU A 469 6.07 9.40 -5.17
CA LEU A 469 6.17 9.42 -3.70
C LEU A 469 6.21 10.85 -3.14
N PHE A 470 6.86 11.77 -3.85
CA PHE A 470 6.91 13.18 -3.48
C PHE A 470 5.52 13.83 -3.54
N ILE A 471 4.77 13.60 -4.61
CA ILE A 471 3.40 14.08 -4.77
C ILE A 471 2.48 13.48 -3.71
N ILE A 472 2.57 12.18 -3.42
CA ILE A 472 1.81 11.55 -2.32
C ILE A 472 2.14 12.26 -1.00
N THR A 473 3.43 12.46 -0.71
CA THR A 473 3.88 13.14 0.52
C THR A 473 3.32 14.57 0.62
N LEU A 474 3.39 15.33 -0.47
CA LEU A 474 2.82 16.67 -0.58
C LEU A 474 1.32 16.66 -0.25
N ILE A 475 0.56 15.75 -0.87
CA ILE A 475 -0.89 15.61 -0.61
C ILE A 475 -1.16 15.28 0.86
N LYS A 476 -0.37 14.37 1.47
CA LYS A 476 -0.54 14.00 2.88
C LYS A 476 -0.25 15.15 3.83
N ILE A 477 0.79 15.96 3.56
CA ILE A 477 1.12 17.15 4.34
C ILE A 477 -0.01 18.19 4.21
N ASN A 478 -0.48 18.45 2.99
CA ASN A 478 -1.58 19.39 2.75
C ASN A 478 -2.87 18.96 3.48
N ASP A 479 -3.27 17.68 3.39
CA ASP A 479 -4.44 17.16 4.11
C ASP A 479 -4.32 17.34 5.63
N ASP A 480 -3.10 17.22 6.17
CA ASP A 480 -2.83 17.43 7.59
C ASP A 480 -3.06 18.88 8.01
N PHE A 481 -2.54 19.83 7.25
CA PHE A 481 -2.76 21.25 7.47
C PHE A 481 -4.23 21.63 7.33
N CYS A 482 -4.90 21.20 6.24
CA CYS A 482 -6.32 21.43 6.02
C CYS A 482 -7.17 20.89 7.18
N THR A 483 -6.96 19.63 7.56
CA THR A 483 -7.72 18.99 8.63
C THR A 483 -7.44 19.65 9.98
N SER A 484 -6.20 20.03 10.28
CA SER A 484 -5.87 20.77 11.51
C SER A 484 -6.57 22.13 11.57
N ALA A 485 -6.62 22.87 10.45
CA ALA A 485 -7.34 24.14 10.36
C ALA A 485 -8.86 23.97 10.56
N GLU A 486 -9.47 22.96 9.93
CA GLU A 486 -10.88 22.61 10.13
C GLU A 486 -11.20 22.29 11.59
N ILE A 487 -10.33 21.54 12.28
CA ILE A 487 -10.51 21.19 13.70
C ILE A 487 -10.45 22.43 14.59
N LYS A 488 -9.51 23.35 14.34
CA LYS A 488 -9.41 24.62 15.09
C LYS A 488 -10.70 25.43 14.95
N ASN A 489 -11.22 25.56 13.73
CA ASN A 489 -12.48 26.26 13.46
C ASN A 489 -13.72 25.62 14.10
N LEU A 490 -13.69 24.32 14.41
CA LEU A 490 -14.78 23.64 15.13
C LEU A 490 -14.73 23.85 16.65
N ASN A 491 -13.57 24.22 17.19
CA ASN A 491 -13.34 24.40 18.62
C ASN A 491 -13.44 25.88 19.06
N GLU A 492 -13.39 26.81 18.10
CA GLU A 492 -13.72 28.24 18.29
C GLU A 492 -15.23 28.48 18.18
#